data_AF-A0A8B6FZB7-F1
#
_entry.id   AF-A0A8B6FZB7-F1
#
_cell.length_a   1.000
_cell.length_b   1.000
_cell.length_c   1.000
_cell.angle_alpha   90.00
_cell.angle_beta   90.00
_cell.angle_gamma   90.00
#
_symmetry.space_group_name_H-M   'P 1'
#
loop_
_entity.id
_entity.type
_entity.pdbx_description
1 polymer ?
#
loop_
_entity_poly.entity_id
_entity_poly.type
_entity_poly.pdbx_seq_one_letter_code
_entity_poly.pdbx_strand_id
1 'polypeptide(L)'
;MKYKPIDLSRVKPIQWGLKHEITALKQMTKLFEPKHTNLQIIQPGLLVDRTYSYLRASPDAIMTCDCHGTTVIEIKCPYSCRYLTPTVAICQKKITYVGMEKENMVLVKGHQYGYYEQIQTQLNVCKENNAKLVIWTTKGLLTIDVPFDEIYWTTIMLPAIRSFFEMHIAPEILTGRLKKSLNSQEQLGSFLGIAQELGSFLSPQVIPVEENRFIPGDRLRFIPVEENRFIPGDRPRK
;
A
#
# COMPACT_ATOMS: atom_id res chain seq x y z
N MET A 1 -12.13 -17.22 -2.52
CA MET A 1 -12.89 -15.94 -2.44
C MET A 1 -13.10 -15.42 -3.86
N LYS A 2 -14.34 -15.21 -4.34
CA LYS A 2 -14.60 -14.56 -5.64
C LYS A 2 -15.02 -13.11 -5.40
N TYR A 3 -14.07 -12.26 -5.02
CA TYR A 3 -14.28 -10.82 -5.10
C TYR A 3 -14.26 -10.45 -6.59
N LYS A 4 -15.30 -9.79 -7.10
CA LYS A 4 -15.20 -9.15 -8.42
C LYS A 4 -14.11 -8.08 -8.30
N PRO A 5 -13.00 -8.18 -9.06
CA PRO A 5 -11.97 -7.15 -9.02
C PRO A 5 -12.60 -5.83 -9.43
N ILE A 6 -12.39 -4.78 -8.64
CA ILE A 6 -12.74 -3.43 -9.07
C ILE A 6 -11.84 -3.11 -10.27
N ASP A 7 -12.44 -2.74 -11.41
CA ASP A 7 -11.68 -2.32 -12.58
C ASP A 7 -11.09 -0.93 -12.33
N LEU A 8 -9.83 -0.90 -11.93
CA LEU A 8 -9.06 0.31 -11.69
C LEU A 8 -8.35 0.82 -12.96
N SER A 9 -8.58 0.19 -14.12
CA SER A 9 -7.94 0.58 -15.39
C SER A 9 -8.25 2.02 -15.79
N ARG A 10 -9.42 2.53 -15.38
CA ARG A 10 -9.90 3.89 -15.72
C ARG A 10 -9.43 4.96 -14.74
N VAL A 11 -8.85 4.57 -13.60
CA VAL A 11 -8.43 5.51 -12.56
C VAL A 11 -7.10 6.14 -12.94
N LYS A 12 -7.14 7.37 -13.47
CA LYS A 12 -5.97 8.09 -14.01
C LYS A 12 -4.76 8.13 -13.07
N PRO A 13 -4.90 8.43 -11.76
CA PRO A 13 -3.76 8.40 -10.84
C PRO A 13 -3.08 7.03 -10.72
N ILE A 14 -3.87 5.95 -10.74
CA ILE A 14 -3.35 4.57 -10.62
C ILE A 14 -2.60 4.20 -11.89
N GLN A 15 -3.17 4.45 -13.07
CA GLN A 15 -2.48 4.23 -14.35
C GLN A 15 -1.19 5.04 -14.45
N TRP A 16 -1.22 6.28 -13.96
CA TRP A 16 -0.04 7.13 -13.92
C TRP A 16 1.06 6.55 -13.03
N GLY A 17 0.72 6.10 -11.82
CA GLY A 17 1.64 5.44 -10.91
C GLY A 17 2.28 4.21 -11.53
N LEU A 18 1.46 3.26 -11.99
CA LEU A 18 1.91 2.01 -12.62
C LEU A 18 2.85 2.24 -13.81
N LYS A 19 2.54 3.24 -14.64
CA LYS A 19 3.35 3.57 -15.82
C LYS A 19 4.72 4.16 -15.45
N HIS A 20 4.80 4.94 -14.38
CA HIS A 20 5.98 5.75 -14.08
C HIS A 20 6.84 5.25 -12.92
N GLU A 21 6.36 4.30 -12.11
CA GLU A 21 7.12 3.68 -11.00
C GLU A 21 8.50 3.19 -11.47
N ILE A 22 8.54 2.42 -12.56
CA ILE A 22 9.81 1.92 -13.15
C ILE A 22 10.69 3.07 -13.68
N THR A 23 10.08 4.14 -14.19
CA THR A 23 10.85 5.32 -14.67
C THR A 23 11.48 6.05 -13.50
N ALA A 24 10.72 6.27 -12.42
CA ALA A 24 11.19 6.86 -11.18
C ALA A 24 12.32 6.05 -10.56
N LEU A 25 12.16 4.72 -10.47
CA LEU A 25 13.19 3.82 -9.95
C LEU A 25 14.50 3.90 -10.76
N LYS A 26 14.41 3.90 -12.10
CA LYS A 26 15.57 4.04 -12.98
C LYS A 26 16.27 5.40 -12.80
N GLN A 27 15.51 6.48 -12.69
CA GLN A 27 16.09 7.81 -12.48
C GLN A 27 16.74 7.94 -11.10
N MET A 28 16.08 7.45 -10.05
CA MET A 28 16.64 7.38 -8.70
C MET A 28 17.95 6.60 -8.71
N THR A 29 17.97 5.41 -9.32
CA THR A 29 19.16 4.55 -9.41
C THR A 29 20.34 5.31 -9.99
N LYS A 30 20.16 5.97 -11.15
CA LYS A 30 21.21 6.78 -11.80
C LYS A 30 21.73 7.94 -10.93
N LEU A 31 20.87 8.53 -10.11
CA LEU A 31 21.25 9.63 -9.20
C LEU A 31 22.05 9.14 -7.99
N PHE A 32 21.84 7.88 -7.59
CA PHE A 32 22.40 7.29 -6.37
C PHE A 32 23.66 6.49 -6.66
N GLU A 33 23.74 5.80 -7.78
CA GLU A 33 24.88 4.99 -8.21
C GLU A 33 26.26 5.67 -8.00
N PRO A 34 26.50 6.94 -8.40
CA PRO A 34 27.80 7.58 -8.19
C PRO A 34 28.10 7.95 -6.73
N LYS A 35 27.13 7.87 -5.82
CA LYS A 35 27.25 8.24 -4.39
C LYS A 35 27.33 7.02 -3.47
N HIS A 36 27.22 5.81 -4.02
CA HIS A 36 27.12 4.57 -3.27
C HIS A 36 28.16 3.56 -3.76
N THR A 37 28.74 2.79 -2.83
CA THR A 37 29.69 1.71 -3.15
C THR A 37 28.94 0.39 -3.25
N ASN A 38 29.17 -0.38 -4.33
CA ASN A 38 28.54 -1.67 -4.59
C ASN A 38 27.01 -1.64 -4.47
N LEU A 39 26.38 -0.62 -5.07
CA LEU A 39 24.94 -0.42 -5.01
C LEU A 39 24.19 -1.57 -5.69
N GLN A 40 23.27 -2.19 -4.96
CA GLN A 40 22.32 -3.18 -5.46
C GLN A 40 20.89 -2.72 -5.20
N ILE A 41 20.00 -2.97 -6.16
CA ILE A 41 18.58 -2.65 -6.06
C ILE A 41 17.77 -3.84 -6.54
N ILE A 42 16.84 -4.31 -5.71
CA ILE A 42 15.93 -5.42 -6.03
C ILE A 42 14.47 -4.99 -5.84
N GLN A 43 13.54 -5.63 -6.56
CA GLN A 43 12.09 -5.46 -6.38
C GLN A 43 11.50 -6.77 -5.82
N PRO A 44 11.31 -6.88 -4.49
CA PRO A 44 11.08 -8.18 -3.83
C PRO A 44 9.67 -8.75 -4.02
N GLY A 45 8.71 -7.95 -4.49
CA GLY A 45 7.30 -8.33 -4.51
C GLY A 45 6.72 -8.33 -3.09
N LEU A 46 5.78 -9.25 -2.82
CA LEU A 46 5.10 -9.34 -1.52
C LEU A 46 5.95 -10.10 -0.50
N LEU A 47 6.32 -9.43 0.57
CA LEU A 47 7.00 -10.00 1.74
C LEU A 47 5.99 -10.27 2.86
N VAL A 48 6.24 -11.32 3.63
CA VAL A 48 5.42 -11.72 4.79
C VAL A 48 6.28 -11.64 6.03
N ASP A 49 5.76 -10.98 7.08
CA ASP A 49 6.45 -10.94 8.38
C ASP A 49 6.55 -12.35 8.97
N ARG A 50 7.72 -12.71 9.47
CA ARG A 50 7.99 -14.05 10.00
C ARG A 50 7.36 -14.30 11.37
N THR A 51 7.14 -13.25 12.15
CA THR A 51 6.52 -13.32 13.48
C THR A 51 5.01 -13.22 13.39
N TYR A 52 4.52 -12.33 12.52
CA TYR A 52 3.10 -12.05 12.35
C TYR A 52 2.67 -12.30 10.90
N SER A 53 2.29 -13.54 10.56
CA SER A 53 1.99 -13.94 9.17
C SER A 53 0.85 -13.18 8.47
N TYR A 54 0.05 -12.44 9.25
CA TYR A 54 -0.99 -11.54 8.76
C TYR A 54 -0.45 -10.15 8.35
N LEU A 55 0.78 -9.80 8.73
CA LEU A 55 1.48 -8.62 8.26
C LEU A 55 2.24 -8.95 6.98
N ARG A 56 2.02 -8.13 5.96
CA ARG A 56 2.67 -8.24 4.67
C ARG A 56 2.95 -6.85 4.13
N ALA A 57 3.98 -6.73 3.31
CA ALA A 57 4.32 -5.49 2.66
C ALA A 57 4.94 -5.76 1.28
N SER A 58 4.70 -4.86 0.33
CA SER A 58 5.29 -4.92 -1.00
C SER A 58 6.05 -3.62 -1.26
N PRO A 59 7.29 -3.48 -0.73
CA PRO A 59 8.09 -2.30 -1.03
C PRO A 59 8.40 -2.23 -2.53
N ASP A 60 8.48 -1.02 -3.08
CA ASP A 60 8.74 -0.81 -4.51
C ASP A 60 10.15 -1.27 -4.90
N ALA A 61 11.11 -1.06 -4.00
CA ALA A 61 12.44 -1.64 -4.09
C ALA A 61 13.12 -1.76 -2.71
N ILE A 62 14.15 -2.60 -2.64
CA ILE A 62 15.13 -2.65 -1.56
C ILE A 62 16.48 -2.30 -2.17
N MET A 63 17.14 -1.30 -1.59
CA MET A 63 18.45 -0.81 -1.98
C MET A 63 19.48 -1.22 -0.93
N THR A 64 20.59 -1.81 -1.35
CA THR A 64 21.70 -2.19 -0.46
C THR A 64 23.02 -1.64 -1.00
N CYS A 65 23.88 -1.14 -0.12
CA CYS A 65 25.22 -0.67 -0.47
C CYS A 65 26.17 -0.80 0.74
N ASP A 66 27.47 -0.86 0.48
CA ASP A 66 28.46 -1.07 1.55
C ASP A 66 28.59 0.15 2.49
N CYS A 67 28.29 1.35 1.99
CA CYS A 67 28.45 2.60 2.74
C CYS A 67 27.26 2.97 3.65
N HIS A 68 26.05 2.50 3.37
CA HIS A 68 24.84 2.86 4.13
C HIS A 68 23.99 1.65 4.55
N GLY A 69 24.38 0.43 4.18
CA GLY A 69 23.59 -0.78 4.44
C GLY A 69 22.35 -0.87 3.55
N THR A 70 21.26 -1.39 4.12
CA THR A 70 19.99 -1.60 3.42
C THR A 70 19.02 -0.45 3.67
N THR A 71 18.26 -0.08 2.64
CA THR A 71 17.23 0.96 2.68
C THR A 71 16.03 0.50 1.87
N VAL A 72 14.84 0.59 2.47
CA VAL A 72 13.57 0.33 1.79
C VAL A 72 13.19 1.55 0.95
N ILE A 73 12.70 1.33 -0.28
CA ILE A 73 12.30 2.40 -1.19
C ILE A 73 10.80 2.31 -1.45
N GLU A 74 10.11 3.43 -1.23
CA GLU A 74 8.69 3.62 -1.58
C GLU A 74 8.59 4.78 -2.57
N ILE A 75 7.96 4.58 -3.71
CA ILE A 75 7.88 5.53 -4.82
C ILE A 75 6.44 6.03 -4.96
N LYS A 76 6.27 7.34 -4.93
CA LYS A 76 5.01 8.00 -5.25
C LYS A 76 5.15 8.88 -6.49
N CYS A 77 4.27 8.65 -7.46
CA CYS A 77 4.15 9.45 -8.68
C CYS A 77 2.84 10.25 -8.65
N PRO A 78 2.76 11.39 -7.94
CA PRO A 78 1.49 12.12 -7.77
C PRO A 78 0.97 12.72 -9.09
N TYR A 79 -0.14 12.17 -9.60
CA TYR A 79 -0.72 12.59 -10.88
C TYR A 79 -1.15 14.07 -10.90
N SER A 80 -1.71 14.59 -9.81
CA SER A 80 -2.23 15.96 -9.73
C SER A 80 -1.16 17.04 -9.88
N CYS A 81 0.09 16.75 -9.50
CA CYS A 81 1.22 17.68 -9.58
C CYS A 81 2.32 17.20 -10.54
N ARG A 82 2.01 16.27 -11.45
CA ARG A 82 2.94 15.66 -12.41
C ARG A 82 3.81 16.62 -13.22
N TYR A 83 3.39 17.87 -13.41
CA TYR A 83 4.11 18.90 -14.18
C TYR A 83 4.80 19.96 -13.32
N LEU A 84 4.83 19.78 -12.00
CA LEU A 84 5.56 20.62 -11.05
C LEU A 84 6.77 19.85 -10.53
N THR A 85 7.83 20.53 -10.11
CA THR A 85 8.85 19.87 -9.29
C THR A 85 8.22 19.46 -7.94
N PRO A 86 8.67 18.36 -7.31
CA PRO A 86 8.12 17.96 -6.02
C PRO A 86 8.15 19.08 -4.97
N THR A 87 9.26 19.83 -4.89
CA THR A 87 9.42 20.98 -3.98
C THR A 87 8.36 22.05 -4.23
N VAL A 88 8.13 22.45 -5.47
CA VAL A 88 7.09 23.45 -5.81
C VAL A 88 5.71 22.91 -5.45
N ALA A 89 5.43 21.62 -5.69
CA ALA A 89 4.15 21.02 -5.33
C ALA A 89 3.90 21.00 -3.81
N ILE A 90 4.95 20.82 -3.00
CA ILE A 90 4.88 20.92 -1.53
C ILE A 90 4.65 22.37 -1.10
N CYS A 91 5.39 23.33 -1.66
CA CYS A 91 5.21 24.77 -1.36
C CYS A 91 3.78 25.24 -1.70
N GLN A 92 3.21 24.75 -2.80
CA GLN A 92 1.83 25.02 -3.21
C GLN A 92 0.77 24.21 -2.46
N LYS A 93 1.16 23.42 -1.45
CA LYS A 93 0.26 22.55 -0.65
C LYS A 93 -0.54 21.55 -1.49
N LYS A 94 -0.02 21.17 -2.68
CA LYS A 94 -0.58 20.08 -3.50
C LYS A 94 -0.08 18.72 -3.05
N ILE A 95 1.11 18.68 -2.45
CA ILE A 95 1.62 17.55 -1.69
C ILE A 95 1.56 17.96 -0.22
N THR A 96 0.63 17.38 0.53
CA THR A 96 0.38 17.71 1.95
C THR A 96 0.94 16.67 2.91
N TYR A 97 1.35 15.51 2.39
CA TYR A 97 1.95 14.43 3.17
C TYR A 97 3.45 14.66 3.46
N VAL A 98 4.02 15.78 3.02
CA VAL A 98 5.38 16.21 3.38
C VAL A 98 5.29 17.52 4.14
N GLY A 99 5.89 17.54 5.34
CA GLY A 99 5.98 18.70 6.23
C GLY A 99 7.43 19.16 6.41
N MET A 100 7.62 20.11 7.33
CA MET A 100 8.94 20.62 7.71
C MET A 100 9.13 20.45 9.22
N GLU A 101 10.23 19.84 9.63
CA GLU A 101 10.66 19.73 11.03
C GLU A 101 12.13 20.11 11.14
N LYS A 102 12.45 21.09 12.00
CA LYS A 102 13.83 21.57 12.22
C LYS A 102 14.60 21.77 10.90
N GLU A 103 13.98 22.48 9.97
CA GLU A 103 14.50 22.79 8.61
C GLU A 103 14.62 21.59 7.64
N ASN A 104 14.25 20.39 8.05
CA ASN A 104 14.23 19.20 7.20
C ASN A 104 12.82 18.87 6.71
N MET A 105 12.72 18.41 5.46
CA MET A 105 11.46 17.85 4.96
C MET A 105 11.24 16.47 5.56
N VAL A 106 10.03 16.23 6.07
CA VAL A 106 9.65 14.97 6.72
C VAL A 106 8.32 14.45 6.20
N LEU A 107 8.14 13.13 6.21
CA LEU A 107 6.85 12.51 5.91
C LEU A 107 5.92 12.68 7.12
N VAL A 108 4.73 13.24 6.89
CA VAL A 108 3.78 13.57 7.96
C VAL A 108 3.12 12.29 8.50
N LYS A 109 3.41 11.98 9.76
CA LYS A 109 2.77 10.91 10.54
C LYS A 109 1.27 11.19 10.74
N GLY A 110 0.43 10.16 10.63
CA GLY A 110 -1.03 10.28 10.80
C GLY A 110 -1.75 11.02 9.68
N HIS A 111 -1.07 11.30 8.55
CA HIS A 111 -1.70 11.96 7.42
C HIS A 111 -2.78 11.07 6.78
N GLN A 112 -3.87 11.66 6.29
CA GLN A 112 -5.02 10.94 5.70
C GLN A 112 -4.71 9.96 4.55
N TYR A 113 -3.53 10.08 3.92
CA TYR A 113 -3.08 9.16 2.87
C TYR A 113 -2.36 7.91 3.40
N GLY A 114 -1.99 7.88 4.69
CA GLY A 114 -1.42 6.71 5.35
C GLY A 114 0.00 6.31 4.90
N TYR A 115 0.70 7.16 4.15
CA TYR A 115 2.03 6.79 3.60
C TYR A 115 3.10 6.58 4.66
N TYR A 116 3.02 7.30 5.79
CA TYR A 116 3.96 7.09 6.89
C TYR A 116 3.79 5.68 7.46
N GLU A 117 2.55 5.32 7.79
CA GLU A 117 2.17 4.01 8.34
C GLU A 117 2.45 2.88 7.35
N GLN A 118 2.26 3.12 6.04
CA GLN A 118 2.63 2.19 4.98
C GLN A 118 4.14 1.88 5.02
N ILE A 119 4.98 2.90 5.09
CA ILE A 119 6.45 2.74 5.13
C ILE A 119 6.91 2.12 6.45
N GLN A 120 6.35 2.51 7.60
CA GLN A 120 6.65 1.87 8.89
C GLN A 120 6.33 0.37 8.88
N THR A 121 5.24 -0.02 8.22
CA THR A 121 4.89 -1.44 8.02
C THR A 121 5.91 -2.16 7.14
N GLN A 122 6.35 -1.54 6.04
CA GLN A 122 7.41 -2.09 5.19
C GLN A 122 8.71 -2.28 5.95
N LEU A 123 9.13 -1.30 6.75
CA LEU A 123 10.33 -1.36 7.60
C LEU A 123 10.27 -2.53 8.58
N ASN A 124 9.14 -2.67 9.31
CA ASN A 124 8.97 -3.81 10.21
C ASN A 124 8.97 -5.15 9.47
N VAL A 125 8.28 -5.28 8.33
CA VAL A 125 8.23 -6.54 7.56
C VAL A 125 9.61 -6.92 7.01
N CYS A 126 10.37 -5.93 6.51
CA CYS A 126 11.71 -6.14 5.96
C CYS A 126 12.77 -6.32 7.06
N LYS A 127 12.46 -5.98 8.32
CA LYS A 127 13.42 -5.91 9.44
C LYS A 127 14.55 -4.90 9.17
N GLU A 128 14.17 -3.76 8.63
CA GLU A 128 15.08 -2.66 8.27
C GLU A 128 14.74 -1.40 9.05
N ASN A 129 15.74 -0.54 9.26
CA ASN A 129 15.60 0.69 10.07
C ASN A 129 15.46 1.97 9.23
N ASN A 130 15.70 1.90 7.92
CA ASN A 130 15.76 3.07 7.06
C ASN A 130 14.94 2.87 5.80
N ALA A 131 14.11 3.85 5.48
CA ALA A 131 13.41 3.95 4.21
C ALA A 131 13.62 5.32 3.56
N LYS A 132 13.43 5.36 2.25
CA LYS A 132 13.30 6.61 1.48
C LYS A 132 11.96 6.63 0.78
N LEU A 133 11.18 7.68 1.05
CA LEU A 133 10.06 8.06 0.20
C LEU A 133 10.61 8.84 -1.00
N VAL A 134 10.41 8.31 -2.19
CA VAL A 134 10.78 8.90 -3.46
C VAL A 134 9.55 9.51 -4.11
N ILE A 135 9.52 10.83 -4.24
CA ILE A 135 8.45 11.55 -4.92
C ILE A 135 8.94 11.92 -6.31
N TRP A 136 8.28 11.37 -7.33
CA TRP A 136 8.66 11.57 -8.73
C TRP A 136 7.60 12.33 -9.51
N THR A 137 8.03 13.32 -10.29
CA THR A 137 7.22 14.00 -11.29
C THR A 137 8.00 14.10 -12.61
N THR A 138 7.36 14.57 -13.68
CA THR A 138 8.07 14.78 -14.96
C THR A 138 9.09 15.92 -14.89
N LYS A 139 9.14 16.66 -13.78
CA LYS A 139 10.06 17.79 -13.57
C LYS A 139 11.20 17.46 -12.60
N GLY A 140 11.22 16.28 -11.99
CA GLY A 140 12.30 15.86 -11.12
C GLY A 140 11.86 14.91 -10.02
N LEU A 141 12.80 14.65 -9.11
CA LEU A 141 12.66 13.70 -8.02
C LEU A 141 13.08 14.37 -6.71
N LEU A 142 12.37 14.03 -5.63
CA LEU A 142 12.70 14.41 -4.26
C LEU A 142 12.69 13.15 -3.40
N THR A 143 13.70 13.00 -2.54
CA THR A 143 13.77 11.91 -1.57
C THR A 143 13.63 12.42 -0.16
N ILE A 144 12.78 11.77 0.63
CA ILE A 144 12.57 12.04 2.04
C ILE A 144 12.99 10.81 2.83
N ASP A 145 13.87 11.00 3.81
CA ASP A 145 14.27 9.93 4.72
C ASP A 145 13.16 9.64 5.73
N VAL A 146 12.90 8.35 5.94
CA VAL A 146 11.89 7.85 6.87
C VAL A 146 12.52 6.76 7.74
N PRO A 147 13.04 7.10 8.92
CA PRO A 147 13.56 6.10 9.85
C PRO A 147 12.43 5.29 10.46
N PHE A 148 12.74 4.07 10.90
CA PHE A 148 11.80 3.26 11.68
C PHE A 148 11.54 3.92 13.03
N ASP A 149 10.27 4.13 13.35
CA ASP A 149 9.82 4.67 14.63
C ASP A 149 9.31 3.51 15.48
N GLU A 150 10.24 2.89 16.19
CA GLU A 150 9.98 1.72 17.04
C GLU A 150 8.93 2.02 18.11
N ILE A 151 8.95 3.22 18.70
CA ILE A 151 7.99 3.61 19.73
C ILE A 151 6.59 3.70 19.11
N TYR A 152 6.43 4.38 17.98
CA TYR A 152 5.13 4.49 17.32
C TYR A 152 4.63 3.13 16.82
N TRP A 153 5.53 2.30 16.29
CA TRP A 153 5.19 0.96 15.84
C TRP A 153 4.66 0.09 17.00
N THR A 154 5.42 0.00 18.10
CA THR A 154 5.10 -0.89 19.22
C THR A 154 3.92 -0.42 20.05
N THR A 155 3.74 0.90 20.21
CA THR A 155 2.69 1.46 21.08
C THR A 155 1.38 1.74 20.36
N ILE A 156 1.41 2.07 19.06
CA ILE A 156 0.23 2.49 18.31
C ILE A 156 -0.11 1.51 17.18
N MET A 157 0.82 1.28 16.25
CA MET A 157 0.49 0.58 15.01
C MET A 157 0.24 -0.91 15.21
N LEU A 158 1.19 -1.63 15.81
CA LEU A 158 1.10 -3.08 15.98
C LEU A 158 -0.12 -3.50 16.82
N PRO A 159 -0.44 -2.86 17.96
CA PRO A 159 -1.66 -3.16 18.71
C PRO A 159 -2.94 -2.92 17.90
N ALA A 160 -3.02 -1.82 17.15
CA ALA A 160 -4.19 -1.52 16.32
C ALA A 160 -4.38 -2.54 15.19
N ILE A 161 -3.29 -2.89 14.48
CA ILE A 161 -3.34 -3.88 13.40
C ILE A 161 -3.71 -5.26 13.94
N ARG A 162 -3.12 -5.66 15.07
CA ARG A 162 -3.42 -6.93 15.74
C ARG A 162 -4.89 -7.01 16.13
N SER A 163 -5.41 -5.98 16.81
CA SER A 163 -6.83 -5.90 17.19
C SER A 163 -7.72 -6.00 15.97
N PHE A 164 -7.41 -5.28 14.89
CA PHE A 164 -8.19 -5.37 13.65
C PHE A 164 -8.19 -6.77 13.03
N PHE A 165 -7.03 -7.42 13.00
CA PHE A 165 -6.90 -8.77 12.49
C PHE A 165 -7.70 -9.77 13.32
N GLU A 166 -7.52 -9.77 14.64
CA GLU A 166 -8.15 -10.71 15.57
C GLU A 166 -9.67 -10.52 15.64
N MET A 167 -10.16 -9.28 15.56
CA MET A 167 -11.58 -8.97 15.73
C MET A 167 -12.39 -9.00 14.43
N HIS A 168 -11.75 -8.76 13.28
CA HIS A 168 -12.46 -8.62 12.00
C HIS A 168 -12.00 -9.61 10.94
N ILE A 169 -10.69 -9.72 10.70
CA ILE A 169 -10.15 -10.53 9.60
C ILE A 169 -10.18 -12.02 9.93
N ALA A 170 -9.62 -12.44 11.06
CA ALA A 170 -9.57 -13.84 11.44
C ALA A 170 -10.97 -14.47 11.57
N PRO A 171 -11.97 -13.82 12.21
CA PRO A 171 -13.33 -14.34 12.25
C PRO A 171 -13.95 -14.45 10.85
N GLU A 172 -13.69 -13.50 9.95
CA GLU A 172 -14.23 -13.58 8.59
C GLU A 172 -13.60 -14.72 7.79
N ILE A 173 -12.28 -14.94 7.92
CA ILE A 173 -11.59 -16.07 7.28
C ILE A 173 -12.18 -17.40 7.77
N LEU A 174 -12.44 -17.54 9.07
CA LEU A 174 -12.93 -18.79 9.66
C LEU A 174 -14.42 -19.04 9.42
N THR A 175 -15.25 -18.00 9.50
CA THR A 175 -16.72 -18.16 9.51
C THR A 175 -17.39 -17.78 8.20
N GLY A 176 -16.75 -16.90 7.41
CA GLY A 176 -17.32 -16.29 6.21
C GLY A 176 -18.62 -15.52 6.50
N ARG A 177 -18.80 -14.98 7.71
CA ARG A 177 -20.07 -14.39 8.14
C ARG A 177 -20.50 -13.21 7.27
N LEU A 178 -19.57 -12.33 6.89
CA LEU A 178 -19.85 -11.16 6.05
C LEU A 178 -20.19 -11.63 4.65
N LYS A 179 -19.43 -12.57 4.10
CA LYS A 179 -19.74 -13.17 2.79
C LYS A 179 -21.14 -13.79 2.76
N LYS A 180 -21.50 -14.57 3.78
CA LYS A 180 -22.84 -15.18 3.89
C LYS A 180 -23.93 -14.10 3.96
N SER A 181 -23.73 -13.08 4.79
CA SER A 181 -24.67 -11.95 4.92
C SER A 181 -24.88 -11.21 3.60
N LEU A 182 -23.79 -10.86 2.90
CA LEU A 182 -23.85 -10.17 1.60
C LEU A 182 -24.57 -11.01 0.55
N ASN A 183 -24.27 -12.30 0.46
CA ASN A 183 -24.95 -13.20 -0.47
C ASN A 183 -26.45 -13.31 -0.17
N SER A 184 -26.84 -13.37 1.11
CA SER A 184 -28.25 -13.38 1.50
C SER A 184 -28.95 -12.05 1.15
N GLN A 185 -28.27 -10.92 1.32
CA GLN A 185 -28.81 -9.61 0.92
C GLN A 185 -28.92 -9.44 -0.59
N GLU A 186 -27.95 -9.93 -1.38
CA GLU A 186 -28.05 -9.96 -2.85
C GLU A 186 -29.22 -10.84 -3.32
N GLN A 187 -29.43 -11.99 -2.68
CA GLN A 187 -30.60 -12.84 -2.95
C GLN A 187 -31.90 -12.12 -2.61
N LEU A 188 -32.02 -11.52 -1.42
CA LEU A 188 -33.20 -10.73 -1.03
C LEU A 188 -33.44 -9.53 -1.95
N GLY A 189 -32.40 -8.81 -2.35
CA GLY A 189 -32.48 -7.69 -3.30
C GLY A 189 -32.92 -8.14 -4.70
N SER A 190 -32.48 -9.32 -5.14
CA SER A 190 -32.97 -9.96 -6.37
C SER A 190 -34.45 -10.35 -6.26
N PHE A 191 -34.91 -10.88 -5.12
CA PHE A 191 -36.32 -11.21 -4.91
C PHE A 191 -37.21 -9.95 -4.81
N LEU A 192 -36.73 -8.89 -4.15
CA LEU A 192 -37.40 -7.59 -4.11
C LEU A 192 -37.46 -6.92 -5.49
N GLY A 193 -36.41 -7.04 -6.31
CA GLY A 193 -36.40 -6.55 -7.69
C GLY A 193 -37.44 -7.25 -8.58
N ILE A 194 -37.69 -8.54 -8.36
CA ILE A 194 -38.76 -9.30 -9.05
C ILE A 194 -40.15 -8.86 -8.53
N ALA A 195 -40.29 -8.58 -7.23
CA ALA A 195 -41.55 -8.08 -6.66
C ALA A 195 -41.89 -6.64 -7.10
N GLN A 196 -40.89 -5.83 -7.47
CA GLN A 196 -41.07 -4.45 -7.92
C GLN A 196 -41.55 -4.32 -9.38
N GLU A 197 -41.45 -5.38 -10.19
CA GLU A 197 -42.12 -5.46 -11.50
C GLU A 197 -43.64 -5.73 -11.39
N LEU A 198 -44.18 -5.97 -10.19
CA LEU A 198 -45.61 -6.20 -9.96
C LEU A 198 -46.29 -5.19 -9.01
N GLY A 199 -45.64 -4.06 -8.69
CA GLY A 199 -46.24 -3.09 -7.78
C GLY A 199 -45.58 -1.72 -7.84
N SER A 200 -46.08 -0.86 -8.72
CA SER A 200 -45.91 0.57 -8.60
C SER A 200 -46.57 1.03 -7.29
N PHE A 201 -45.81 1.48 -6.30
CA PHE A 201 -46.07 2.63 -5.42
C PHE A 201 -45.13 2.59 -4.21
N LEU A 202 -44.64 3.79 -3.85
CA LEU A 202 -43.88 4.19 -2.64
C LEU A 202 -42.34 4.15 -2.74
N SER A 203 -41.77 5.34 -2.99
CA SER A 203 -40.38 5.68 -2.72
C SER A 203 -40.09 5.78 -1.21
N PRO A 204 -38.92 5.33 -0.77
CA PRO A 204 -38.23 6.00 0.33
C PRO A 204 -36.85 6.53 -0.07
N GLN A 205 -36.53 7.69 0.50
CA GLN A 205 -35.32 8.48 0.31
C GLN A 205 -34.05 7.70 0.70
N VAL A 206 -33.06 7.74 -0.17
CA VAL A 206 -31.70 7.20 0.07
C VAL A 206 -30.89 8.23 0.86
N ILE A 207 -30.45 7.86 2.05
CA ILE A 207 -29.45 8.59 2.84
C ILE A 207 -28.07 8.28 2.23
N PRO A 208 -27.23 9.27 1.88
CA PRO A 208 -25.90 9.00 1.31
C PRO A 208 -24.98 8.39 2.37
N VAL A 209 -24.41 7.24 2.08
CA VAL A 209 -23.30 6.66 2.86
C VAL A 209 -22.03 7.37 2.40
N GLU A 210 -21.41 8.14 3.29
CA GLU A 210 -20.15 8.83 3.02
C GLU A 210 -19.03 7.84 2.63
N GLU A 211 -18.16 8.34 1.76
CA GLU A 211 -17.32 7.60 0.83
C GLU A 211 -16.31 6.63 1.46
N ASN A 212 -16.20 5.46 0.82
CA ASN A 212 -15.06 4.55 0.88
C ASN A 212 -13.73 5.32 0.70
N ARG A 213 -12.96 5.47 1.79
CA ARG A 213 -11.57 5.91 1.74
C ARG A 213 -10.68 4.76 1.25
N PHE A 214 -10.64 4.59 -0.08
CA PHE A 214 -9.68 3.73 -0.75
C PHE A 214 -8.30 4.40 -0.72
N ILE A 215 -7.32 3.73 -0.10
CA ILE A 215 -5.90 4.08 -0.20
C ILE A 215 -5.29 3.12 -1.25
N PRO A 216 -5.05 3.55 -2.50
CA PRO A 216 -4.33 2.73 -3.46
C PRO A 216 -2.86 2.71 -3.09
N GLY A 217 -2.35 1.54 -2.72
CA GLY A 217 -0.92 1.33 -2.45
C GLY A 217 -0.48 -0.10 -2.64
N ASP A 218 -1.32 -1.09 -2.32
CA ASP A 218 -0.91 -2.48 -2.46
C ASP A 218 -1.31 -3.03 -3.83
N ARG A 219 -0.33 -3.65 -4.50
CA ARG A 219 -0.58 -4.65 -5.53
C ARG A 219 -1.42 -5.76 -4.90
N LEU A 220 -2.73 -5.59 -4.85
CA LEU A 220 -3.71 -6.59 -4.44
C LEU A 220 -3.78 -7.68 -5.52
N ARG A 221 -2.72 -8.48 -5.63
CA ARG A 221 -2.85 -9.83 -6.15
C ARG A 221 -3.33 -10.69 -4.99
N PHE A 222 -4.65 -10.83 -4.90
CA PHE A 222 -5.24 -11.95 -4.18
C PHE A 222 -4.71 -13.22 -4.84
N ILE A 223 -3.73 -13.89 -4.21
CA ILE A 223 -3.38 -15.26 -4.58
C ILE A 223 -4.40 -16.11 -3.82
N PRO A 224 -5.32 -16.81 -4.51
CA PRO A 224 -6.20 -17.76 -3.85
C PRO A 224 -5.33 -18.79 -3.14
N VAL A 225 -5.53 -18.95 -1.83
CA VAL A 225 -4.99 -20.11 -1.12
C VAL A 225 -5.89 -21.28 -1.50
N GLU A 226 -5.62 -21.89 -2.65
CA GLU A 226 -6.14 -23.19 -3.00
C GLU A 226 -4.96 -24.18 -3.06
N GLU A 227 -5.02 -25.10 -2.10
CA GLU A 227 -4.42 -26.43 -2.08
C GLU A 227 -2.91 -26.56 -1.82
N ASN A 228 -2.65 -27.20 -0.67
CA ASN A 228 -1.48 -28.01 -0.35
C ASN A 228 -0.65 -28.44 -1.57
N ARG A 229 0.60 -28.00 -1.63
CA ARG A 229 1.69 -28.81 -2.16
C ARG A 229 3.00 -28.43 -1.48
N PHE A 230 3.28 -29.14 -0.40
CA PHE A 230 4.64 -29.43 0.02
C PHE A 230 5.26 -30.33 -1.07
N ILE A 231 6.36 -29.90 -1.70
CA ILE A 231 7.21 -30.78 -2.51
C ILE A 231 8.61 -30.67 -1.91
N PRO A 232 9.08 -31.68 -1.16
CA PRO A 232 10.47 -31.78 -0.75
C PRO A 232 11.30 -32.26 -1.94
N GLY A 233 12.44 -31.63 -2.19
CA GLY A 233 13.33 -32.00 -3.29
C GLY A 233 14.73 -31.41 -3.14
N ASP A 234 15.58 -32.17 -2.44
CA ASP A 234 17.01 -32.39 -2.67
C ASP A 234 17.94 -31.20 -2.99
N ARG A 235 18.79 -30.90 -2.00
CA ARG A 235 20.14 -30.34 -2.24
C ARG A 235 21.04 -31.45 -2.82
N PRO A 236 21.65 -31.28 -4.01
CA PRO A 236 22.89 -31.97 -4.29
C PRO A 236 24.03 -31.29 -3.53
N ARG A 237 24.81 -32.10 -2.82
CA ARG A 237 26.08 -31.72 -2.21
C ARG A 237 27.05 -31.19 -3.27
N LYS A 238 27.72 -30.09 -2.97
CA LYS A 238 29.17 -29.92 -3.15
C LYS A 238 29.71 -29.11 -1.98
#